data_AF-A0A8X7CBE6-F1
#
_entry.id   AF-A0A8X7CBE6-F1
#
_cell.length_a   1.000
_cell.length_b   1.000
_cell.length_c   1.000
_cell.angle_alpha   90.00
_cell.angle_beta   90.00
_cell.angle_gamma   90.00
#
_symmetry.space_group_name_H-M   'P 1'
#
loop_
_entity.id
_entity.type
_entity.pdbx_description
1 polymer ?
#
loop_
_entity_poly.entity_id
_entity_poly.type
_entity_poly.pdbx_seq_one_letter_code
_entity_poly.pdbx_strand_id
1 'polypeptide(L)'
;MRKTYEQIEQEINKSEVLHIDETSHYHKGKLGWCWMFASNTASFIKLTESRGMKVLQNSKFCNRNSLVVTDGYAAYNYFADKTGKSVEHLYQEIFEG
;
A
#
# COMPACT_ATOMS: atom_id res chain seq x y z
N MET A 1 -16.03 5.92 -15.16
CA MET A 1 -14.92 5.07 -14.68
C MET A 1 -13.67 5.86 -14.33
N ARG A 2 -13.04 6.63 -15.24
CA ARG A 2 -11.81 7.39 -14.93
C ARG A 2 -11.95 8.37 -13.76
N LYS A 3 -13.03 9.16 -13.73
CA LYS A 3 -13.31 10.12 -12.64
C LYS A 3 -13.43 9.44 -11.28
N THR A 4 -14.20 8.36 -11.20
CA THR A 4 -14.38 7.58 -9.95
C THR A 4 -13.07 6.98 -9.45
N TYR A 5 -12.27 6.44 -10.37
CA TYR A 5 -10.95 5.89 -10.05
C TYR A 5 -10.00 6.95 -9.49
N GLU A 6 -9.94 8.13 -10.13
CA GLU A 6 -9.12 9.25 -9.67
C GLU A 6 -9.62 9.82 -8.33
N GLN A 7 -10.93 9.81 -8.09
CA GLN A 7 -11.52 10.21 -6.81
C GLN A 7 -11.13 9.26 -5.68
N ILE A 8 -11.22 7.95 -5.89
CA ILE A 8 -10.80 6.94 -4.90
C ILE A 8 -9.29 7.09 -4.58
N GLU A 9 -8.45 7.28 -5.60
CA GLU A 9 -7.02 7.56 -5.38
C GLU A 9 -6.81 8.81 -4.52
N GLN A 10 -7.56 9.88 -4.77
CA GLN A 10 -7.46 11.12 -3.98
C GLN A 10 -7.95 10.94 -2.55
N GLU A 11 -9.02 10.18 -2.32
CA GLU A 11 -9.55 9.89 -0.98
C GLU A 11 -8.55 9.09 -0.15
N ILE A 12 -7.99 8.02 -0.72
CA ILE A 12 -6.95 7.22 -0.06
C ILE A 12 -5.71 8.08 0.22
N ASN A 13 -5.31 8.93 -0.72
CA ASN A 13 -4.14 9.79 -0.54
C ASN A 13 -4.32 10.81 0.59
N LYS A 14 -5.56 11.22 0.90
CA LYS A 14 -5.87 12.14 2.01
C LYS A 14 -6.01 11.44 3.36
N SER A 15 -6.07 10.12 3.41
CA SER A 15 -6.24 9.38 4.67
C SER A 15 -4.98 9.48 5.54
N GLU A 16 -5.16 9.44 6.86
CA GLU A 16 -4.09 9.42 7.85
C GLU A 16 -3.37 8.06 7.89
N VAL A 17 -4.07 6.99 7.54
CA VAL A 17 -3.57 5.61 7.58
C VAL A 17 -3.72 4.98 6.19
N LEU A 18 -2.67 4.32 5.72
CA LEU A 18 -2.68 3.53 4.49
C LEU A 18 -2.19 2.13 4.78
N HIS A 19 -3.03 1.16 4.46
CA HIS A 19 -2.65 -0.24 4.40
C HIS A 19 -2.16 -0.55 2.99
N ILE A 20 -1.02 -1.22 2.89
CA ILE A 20 -0.49 -1.71 1.62
C ILE A 20 -0.24 -3.21 1.75
N ASP A 21 -0.70 -3.94 0.74
CA ASP A 21 -0.52 -5.39 0.63
C ASP A 21 -0.33 -5.77 -0.85
N GLU A 22 0.28 -6.93 -1.10
CA GLU A 22 0.38 -7.49 -2.44
C GLU A 22 0.18 -9.00 -2.47
N THR A 23 -0.47 -9.48 -3.53
CA THR A 23 -0.60 -10.93 -3.76
C THR A 23 -0.26 -11.30 -5.19
N SER A 24 0.40 -12.44 -5.36
CA SER A 24 0.73 -12.97 -6.68
C SER A 24 -0.50 -13.59 -7.35
N HIS A 25 -0.60 -13.44 -8.67
CA HIS A 25 -1.59 -14.13 -9.46
C HIS A 25 -0.99 -14.63 -10.78
N TYR A 26 -1.22 -15.89 -11.13
CA TYR A 26 -0.84 -16.43 -12.43
C TYR A 26 -1.97 -16.28 -13.43
N HIS A 27 -1.72 -15.53 -14.50
CA HIS A 27 -2.64 -15.42 -15.63
C HIS A 27 -1.99 -15.96 -16.90
N LYS A 28 -2.55 -17.03 -17.47
CA LYS A 28 -2.06 -17.69 -18.69
C LYS A 28 -0.55 -18.02 -18.63
N GLY A 29 -0.09 -18.55 -17.49
CA GLY A 29 1.31 -18.93 -17.27
C GLY A 29 2.27 -17.77 -16.97
N LYS A 30 1.78 -16.52 -16.94
CA LYS A 30 2.58 -15.36 -16.54
C LYS A 30 2.28 -14.97 -15.11
N LEU A 31 3.33 -14.77 -14.31
CA LEU A 31 3.23 -14.25 -12.95
C LEU A 31 2.94 -12.74 -12.99
N GLY A 32 1.88 -12.32 -12.34
CA GLY A 32 1.55 -10.93 -12.06
C GLY A 32 1.35 -10.71 -10.57
N TRP A 33 1.20 -9.43 -10.19
CA TRP A 33 1.03 -8.98 -8.83
C TRP A 33 -0.17 -8.04 -8.74
N CYS A 34 -0.99 -8.27 -7.74
CA CYS A 34 -2.11 -7.42 -7.37
C CYS A 34 -1.69 -6.63 -6.14
N TRP A 35 -1.50 -5.33 -6.32
CA TRP A 35 -1.19 -4.40 -5.23
C TRP A 35 -2.48 -3.79 -4.70
N MET A 36 -2.69 -3.86 -3.40
CA MET A 36 -3.80 -3.23 -2.70
C MET A 36 -3.31 -2.04 -1.89
N PHE A 37 -4.04 -0.94 -1.99
CA PHE A 37 -3.86 0.27 -1.20
C PHE A 37 -5.21 0.58 -0.56
N ALA A 38 -5.29 0.60 0.76
CA ALA A 38 -6.56 0.78 1.46
C ALA A 38 -6.47 1.82 2.57
N SER A 39 -7.53 2.60 2.71
CA SER A 39 -7.83 3.43 3.86
C SER A 39 -9.07 2.89 4.58
N ASN A 40 -9.50 3.59 5.62
CA ASN A 40 -10.78 3.35 6.29
C ASN A 40 -12.02 3.58 5.41
N THR A 41 -11.89 4.34 4.31
CA THR A 41 -13.03 4.74 3.47
C THR A 41 -13.04 4.11 2.10
N ALA A 42 -11.88 3.70 1.58
CA ALA A 42 -11.78 3.20 0.22
C ALA A 42 -10.61 2.24 0.03
N SER A 43 -10.69 1.43 -1.03
CA SER A 43 -9.62 0.54 -1.46
C SER A 43 -9.35 0.72 -2.94
N PHE A 44 -8.08 0.58 -3.31
CA PHE A 44 -7.58 0.76 -4.65
C PHE A 44 -6.66 -0.40 -5.00
N ILE A 45 -6.89 -0.98 -6.17
CA ILE A 45 -6.17 -2.16 -6.64
C ILE A 45 -5.44 -1.82 -7.93
N LYS A 46 -4.17 -2.22 -8.01
CA LYS A 46 -3.31 -2.07 -9.19
C LYS A 46 -2.69 -3.41 -9.57
N LEU A 47 -2.90 -3.82 -10.82
CA LEU A 47 -2.25 -4.99 -11.40
C LEU A 47 -0.92 -4.59 -12.02
N THR A 48 0.13 -5.33 -11.72
CA THR A 48 1.50 -5.10 -12.21
C THR A 48 2.19 -6.43 -12.54
N GLU A 49 3.28 -6.36 -13.29
CA GLU A 49 4.14 -7.53 -13.53
C GLU A 49 5.25 -7.68 -12.46
N SER A 50 5.25 -6.81 -11.43
CA SER A 50 6.34 -6.72 -10.45
C SER A 50 5.83 -6.46 -9.04
N ARG A 51 6.48 -7.11 -8.05
CA ARG A 51 6.38 -6.79 -6.61
C ARG A 51 7.50 -5.88 -6.10
N GLY A 52 8.30 -5.31 -7.00
CA GLY A 52 9.44 -4.51 -6.61
C GLY A 52 9.04 -3.13 -6.08
N MET A 53 9.91 -2.56 -5.25
CA MET A 53 9.80 -1.20 -4.69
C MET A 53 9.49 -0.11 -5.73
N LYS A 54 9.92 -0.28 -6.99
CA LYS A 54 9.61 0.65 -8.09
C LYS A 54 8.11 0.85 -8.31
N VAL A 55 7.27 -0.15 -7.98
CA VAL A 55 5.80 0.01 -8.05
C VAL A 55 5.32 1.04 -7.04
N LEU A 56 5.86 1.00 -5.83
CA LEU A 56 5.56 1.95 -4.76
C LEU A 56 6.07 3.35 -5.09
N GLN A 57 7.31 3.47 -5.58
CA GLN A 57 7.91 4.75 -5.99
C GLN A 57 7.11 5.47 -7.08
N ASN A 58 6.58 4.71 -8.04
CA ASN A 58 5.76 5.23 -9.14
C ASN A 58 4.26 5.32 -8.81
N SER A 59 3.87 5.01 -7.57
CA SER A 59 2.49 5.17 -7.13
C SER A 59 2.23 6.62 -6.73
N LYS A 60 0.95 7.04 -6.74
CA LYS A 60 0.56 8.35 -6.20
C LYS A 60 0.71 8.45 -4.68
N PHE A 61 0.95 7.33 -4.01
CA PHE A 61 1.07 7.22 -2.56
C PHE A 61 2.52 7.31 -2.07
N CYS A 62 3.47 7.57 -2.96
CA CYS A 62 4.90 7.47 -2.66
C CYS A 62 5.43 8.55 -1.69
N ASN A 63 4.89 9.77 -1.74
CA ASN A 63 5.38 10.93 -0.99
C ASN A 63 4.38 11.45 0.05
N ARG A 64 3.77 10.54 0.82
CA ARG A 64 2.76 10.90 1.82
C ARG A 64 3.33 10.96 3.24
N ASN A 65 2.83 11.90 4.04
CA ASN A 65 3.16 12.09 5.45
C ASN A 65 2.10 11.44 6.35
N SER A 66 1.84 10.16 6.13
CA SER A 66 0.78 9.43 6.83
C SER A 66 1.26 8.04 7.20
N LEU A 67 0.64 7.46 8.24
CA LEU A 67 1.01 6.13 8.73
C LEU A 67 0.84 5.10 7.61
N VAL A 68 1.86 4.29 7.39
CA VAL A 68 1.84 3.21 6.41
C VAL A 68 1.95 1.88 7.15
N VAL A 69 0.95 1.04 6.97
CA VAL A 69 0.82 -0.27 7.61
C VAL A 69 1.07 -1.36 6.57
N THR A 70 2.01 -2.25 6.85
CA THR A 70 2.43 -3.33 5.93
C THR A 70 2.75 -4.60 6.69
N ASP A 71 3.00 -5.70 5.99
CA ASP A 71 3.48 -6.97 6.56
C ASP A 71 5.01 -6.99 6.79
N GLY A 72 5.72 -5.89 6.49
CA GLY A 72 7.17 -5.80 6.67
C GLY A 72 8.01 -6.41 5.53
N TYR A 73 7.42 -6.75 4.37
CA TYR A 73 8.19 -7.13 3.20
C TYR A 73 9.19 -6.04 2.75
N ALA A 74 10.38 -6.44 2.30
CA ALA A 74 11.50 -5.54 2.00
C ALA A 74 11.21 -4.45 0.95
N ALA A 75 10.22 -4.64 0.07
CA ALA A 75 9.80 -3.56 -0.84
C ALA A 75 9.26 -2.35 -0.08
N TYR A 76 8.67 -2.55 1.09
CA TYR A 76 8.13 -1.52 1.97
C TYR A 76 9.18 -0.71 2.72
N ASN A 77 10.46 -1.13 2.71
CA ASN A 77 11.55 -0.33 3.26
C ASN A 77 11.65 1.07 2.64
N TYR A 78 11.02 1.27 1.48
CA TYR A 78 10.78 2.60 0.91
C TYR A 78 10.10 3.58 1.87
N PHE A 79 9.23 3.11 2.77
CA PHE A 79 8.50 3.92 3.75
C PHE A 79 9.14 3.91 5.15
N ALA A 80 10.24 3.18 5.36
CA ALA A 80 10.86 2.97 6.68
C ALA A 80 11.36 4.27 7.32
N ASP A 81 11.82 5.25 6.53
CA ASP A 81 12.38 6.50 7.06
C ASP A 81 11.32 7.53 7.47
N LYS A 82 10.03 7.29 7.20
CA LYS A 82 8.97 8.30 7.40
C LYS A 82 7.87 7.86 8.34
N THR A 83 7.32 6.65 8.19
CA THR A 83 6.11 6.22 8.94
C THR A 83 5.78 4.72 8.80
N GLY A 84 6.63 3.90 8.17
CA GLY A 84 6.34 2.48 7.95
C GLY A 84 6.34 1.67 9.24
N LYS A 85 5.18 1.17 9.68
CA LYS A 85 5.08 0.23 10.79
C LYS A 85 4.49 -1.08 10.30
N SER A 86 5.03 -2.20 10.79
CA SER A 86 4.34 -3.47 10.58
C SER A 86 3.07 -3.52 11.42
N VAL A 87 2.14 -4.38 11.03
CA VAL A 87 0.92 -4.63 11.79
C VAL A 87 1.24 -5.01 13.24
N GLU A 88 2.24 -5.87 13.45
CA GLU A 88 2.70 -6.31 14.77
C GLU A 88 3.22 -5.15 15.63
N HIS A 89 4.04 -4.26 15.04
CA HIS A 89 4.56 -3.09 15.75
C HIS A 89 3.43 -2.16 16.23
N LEU A 90 2.38 -1.98 15.42
CA LEU A 90 1.22 -1.18 15.82
C LEU A 90 0.40 -1.84 16.92
N TYR A 91 0.24 -3.16 16.88
CA TYR A 91 -0.44 -3.88 17.95
C TYR A 91 0.28 -3.72 19.29
N GLN A 92 1.60 -3.83 19.31
CA GLN A 92 2.41 -3.65 20.52
C GLN A 92 2.26 -2.23 21.07
N GLU A 93 2.34 -1.19 20.23
CA GLU A 93 2.18 0.19 20.68
C GLU A 93 0.78 0.54 21.20
N ILE A 94 -0.28 0.01 20.58
CA ILE A 94 -1.67 0.36 20.90
C ILE A 94 -2.19 -0.41 22.12
N PHE A 95 -1.77 -1.67 22.28
CA PHE A 95 -2.36 -2.59 23.27
C PHE A 95 -1.42 -2.98 24.41
N GLU A 96 -0.11 -2.71 24.29
CA GLU A 96 0.88 -3.00 25.36
C GLU A 96 1.58 -1.74 25.91
N GLY A 97 1.21 -0.54 25.42
CA GLY A 97 1.75 0.77 25.83
C GLY A 97 0.97 1.49 26.93
#